data_AF-A0A8T0E6S7-F1
#
_entry.id   AF-A0A8T0E6S7-F1
#
_cell.length_a   1.000
_cell.length_b   1.000
_cell.length_c   1.000
_cell.angle_alpha   90.00
_cell.angle_beta   90.00
_cell.angle_gamma   90.00
#
_symmetry.space_group_name_H-M   'P 1'
#
loop_
_entity.id
_entity.type
_entity.pdbx_description
1 polymer ?
#
loop_
_entity_poly.entity_id
_entity_poly.type
_entity_poly.pdbx_seq_one_letter_code
_entity_poly.pdbx_strand_id
1 'polypeptide(L)'
;MSHAALNRQRSAFKTKINKIGTFIKEFEPSDDSKKDTIQLSTKLTSVNDIFRRLNQIKCESCALPDVNLKNALEVTLELENFAEVMKVSLFVFLSKFENESETVCTVPKANIKIPDLPLPTFSGKFQEFQLLKSQFMNVIGNNSSLDETQKLIL
;
A
#
# COMPACT_ATOMS: atom_id res chain seq x y z
N MET A 1 -15.26 -11.33 21.14
CA MET A 1 -16.63 -10.79 20.92
C MET A 1 -17.56 -11.91 20.50
N SER A 2 -18.89 -11.71 20.50
CA SER A 2 -19.85 -12.71 19.98
C SER A 2 -20.05 -12.57 18.46
N HIS A 3 -20.55 -13.63 17.79
CA HIS A 3 -20.90 -13.59 16.35
C HIS A 3 -21.86 -12.45 16.01
N ALA A 4 -22.87 -12.22 16.85
CA ALA A 4 -23.83 -11.12 16.67
C ALA A 4 -23.15 -9.75 16.72
N ALA A 5 -22.17 -9.56 17.61
CA ALA A 5 -21.41 -8.31 17.71
C ALA A 5 -20.55 -8.09 16.46
N LEU A 6 -19.86 -9.13 15.98
CA LEU A 6 -19.05 -9.06 14.75
C LEU A 6 -19.92 -8.75 13.52
N ASN A 7 -21.10 -9.37 13.40
CA ASN A 7 -22.04 -9.08 12.31
C ASN A 7 -22.59 -7.66 12.37
N ARG A 8 -22.87 -7.13 13.56
CA ARG A 8 -23.26 -5.73 13.74
C ARG A 8 -22.16 -4.78 13.26
N GLN A 9 -20.89 -5.11 13.52
CA GLN A 9 -19.77 -4.32 13.03
C GLN A 9 -19.64 -4.38 11.50
N ARG A 10 -19.76 -5.57 10.88
CA ARG A 10 -19.79 -5.72 9.41
C ARG A 10 -20.87 -4.84 8.79
N SER A 11 -22.08 -4.84 9.33
CA SER A 11 -23.18 -3.98 8.86
C SER A 11 -22.85 -2.49 8.99
N ALA A 12 -22.25 -2.07 10.11
CA ALA A 12 -21.82 -0.69 10.29
C ALA A 12 -20.74 -0.28 9.26
N PHE A 13 -19.80 -1.18 8.95
CA PHE A 13 -18.79 -0.95 7.92
C PHE A 13 -19.40 -0.89 6.52
N LYS A 14 -20.36 -1.76 6.19
CA LYS A 14 -21.12 -1.69 4.95
C LYS A 14 -21.78 -0.31 4.77
N THR A 15 -22.40 0.23 5.81
CA THR A 15 -22.98 1.59 5.76
C THR A 15 -21.90 2.65 5.53
N LYS A 16 -20.74 2.56 6.19
CA LYS A 16 -19.64 3.52 5.99
C LYS A 16 -19.07 3.43 4.58
N ILE A 17 -18.86 2.21 4.07
CA ILE A 17 -18.41 1.94 2.70
C ILE A 17 -19.37 2.60 1.70
N ASN A 18 -20.67 2.40 1.86
CA ASN A 18 -21.66 3.02 0.98
C ASN A 18 -21.57 4.55 1.01
N LYS A 19 -21.41 5.18 2.18
CA LYS A 19 -21.27 6.64 2.29
C LYS A 19 -20.01 7.17 1.60
N ILE A 20 -18.88 6.46 1.73
CA ILE A 20 -17.63 6.83 1.05
C ILE A 20 -17.77 6.61 -0.46
N GLY A 21 -18.43 5.52 -0.88
CA GLY A 21 -18.73 5.24 -2.28
C GLY A 21 -19.61 6.31 -2.93
N THR A 22 -20.65 6.78 -2.23
CA THR A 22 -21.47 7.92 -2.67
C THR A 22 -20.62 9.18 -2.81
N PHE A 23 -19.81 9.51 -1.80
CA PHE A 23 -18.89 10.64 -1.87
C PHE A 23 -17.97 10.56 -3.09
N ILE A 24 -17.34 9.40 -3.35
CA ILE A 24 -16.44 9.21 -4.50
C ILE A 24 -17.16 9.43 -5.84
N LYS A 25 -18.42 9.01 -5.95
CA LYS A 25 -19.23 9.17 -7.17
C LYS A 25 -19.65 10.62 -7.41
N GLU A 26 -19.90 11.36 -6.34
CA GLU A 26 -20.37 12.75 -6.37
C GLU A 26 -19.22 13.76 -6.28
N PHE A 27 -17.98 13.29 -6.10
CA PHE A 27 -16.83 14.16 -5.90
C PHE A 27 -16.44 14.85 -7.21
N GLU A 28 -16.51 16.17 -7.18
CA GLU A 28 -16.02 17.06 -8.23
C GLU A 28 -14.94 17.99 -7.65
N PRO A 29 -13.78 18.15 -8.31
CA PRO A 29 -12.78 19.11 -7.90
C PRO A 29 -13.34 20.53 -7.82
N SER A 30 -13.01 21.23 -6.75
CA SER A 30 -13.31 22.64 -6.55
C SER A 30 -12.08 23.50 -6.82
N ASP A 31 -12.28 24.83 -6.85
CA ASP A 31 -11.18 25.79 -7.00
C ASP A 31 -10.21 25.77 -5.79
N ASP A 32 -10.61 25.19 -4.65
CA ASP A 32 -9.80 25.08 -3.44
C ASP A 32 -9.17 23.67 -3.31
N SER A 33 -8.08 23.46 -4.06
CA SER A 33 -7.31 22.21 -4.08
C SER A 33 -6.86 21.74 -2.68
N LYS A 34 -6.59 22.66 -1.73
CA LYS A 34 -6.22 22.29 -0.35
C LYS A 34 -7.40 21.68 0.39
N LYS A 35 -8.58 22.29 0.30
CA LYS A 35 -9.81 21.76 0.91
C LYS A 35 -10.13 20.38 0.35
N ASP A 36 -10.01 20.19 -0.95
CA ASP A 36 -10.28 18.91 -1.61
C ASP A 36 -9.28 17.82 -1.20
N THR A 37 -8.00 18.17 -1.14
CA THR A 37 -6.95 17.29 -0.62
C THR A 37 -7.25 16.83 0.81
N ILE A 38 -7.70 17.74 1.68
CA ILE A 38 -8.07 17.42 3.07
C ILE A 38 -9.29 16.48 3.11
N GLN A 39 -10.32 16.75 2.31
CA GLN A 39 -11.53 15.91 2.25
C GLN A 39 -11.20 14.49 1.79
N LEU A 40 -10.46 14.36 0.69
CA LEU A 40 -10.01 13.08 0.13
C LEU A 40 -9.13 12.32 1.12
N SER A 41 -8.15 12.97 1.74
CA SER A 41 -7.26 12.37 2.74
C SER A 41 -8.01 11.89 3.98
N THR A 42 -9.05 12.64 4.39
CA THR A 42 -9.92 12.24 5.50
C THR A 42 -10.70 10.97 5.15
N LYS A 43 -11.24 10.87 3.93
CA LYS A 43 -11.92 9.64 3.46
C LYS A 43 -10.95 8.47 3.35
N LEU A 44 -9.74 8.70 2.85
CA LEU A 44 -8.71 7.68 2.73
C LEU A 44 -8.30 7.11 4.09
N THR A 45 -8.12 7.99 5.08
CA THR A 45 -7.88 7.58 6.48
C THR A 45 -9.02 6.71 7.00
N SER A 46 -10.27 7.07 6.71
CA SER A 46 -11.43 6.26 7.09
C SER A 46 -11.44 4.88 6.42
N VAL A 47 -11.05 4.78 5.15
CA VAL A 47 -10.92 3.49 4.44
C VAL A 47 -9.82 2.62 5.06
N ASN A 48 -8.66 3.18 5.39
CA ASN A 48 -7.57 2.45 6.05
C ASN A 48 -7.99 1.93 7.44
N ASP A 49 -8.76 2.73 8.19
CA ASP A 49 -9.34 2.29 9.46
C ASP A 49 -10.32 1.13 9.30
N ILE A 50 -11.14 1.16 8.24
CA ILE A 50 -12.05 0.06 7.90
C ILE A 50 -11.24 -1.21 7.64
N PHE A 51 -10.18 -1.15 6.82
CA PHE A 51 -9.31 -2.30 6.57
C PHE A 51 -8.71 -2.91 7.84
N ARG A 52 -8.14 -2.06 8.69
CA ARG A 52 -7.57 -2.49 9.97
C ARG A 52 -8.61 -3.22 10.82
N ARG A 53 -9.83 -2.71 10.88
CA ARG A 53 -10.92 -3.31 11.67
C ARG A 53 -11.51 -4.56 11.02
N LEU A 54 -11.60 -4.64 9.69
CA LEU A 54 -12.04 -5.85 8.99
C LEU A 54 -11.05 -7.00 9.20
N ASN A 55 -9.75 -6.72 9.14
CA ASN A 55 -8.72 -7.70 9.49
C ASN A 55 -8.83 -8.16 10.96
N GLN A 56 -9.07 -7.24 11.89
CA GLN A 56 -9.34 -7.59 13.29
C GLN A 56 -10.57 -8.53 13.41
N ILE A 57 -11.67 -8.22 12.72
CA ILE A 57 -12.89 -9.05 12.69
C ILE A 57 -12.60 -10.46 12.17
N LYS A 58 -11.75 -10.63 11.16
CA LYS A 58 -11.36 -11.98 10.69
C LYS A 58 -10.65 -12.76 11.78
N CYS A 59 -9.63 -12.16 12.41
CA CYS A 59 -8.89 -12.81 13.50
C CYS A 59 -9.83 -13.21 14.65
N GLU A 60 -10.72 -12.32 15.06
CA GLU A 60 -11.71 -12.60 16.11
C GLU A 60 -12.73 -13.65 15.70
N SER A 61 -13.09 -13.72 14.40
CA SER A 61 -14.00 -14.76 13.89
C SER A 61 -13.35 -16.14 13.90
N CYS A 62 -12.07 -16.26 13.55
CA CYS A 62 -11.34 -17.53 13.57
C CYS A 62 -11.12 -18.09 14.98
N ALA A 63 -11.16 -17.23 16.01
CA ALA A 63 -11.02 -17.63 17.41
C ALA A 63 -12.33 -18.19 18.01
N LEU A 64 -13.46 -18.08 17.30
CA LEU A 64 -14.74 -18.58 17.75
C LEU A 64 -15.00 -19.98 17.17
N PRO A 65 -15.53 -20.93 17.97
CA PRO A 65 -15.91 -22.24 17.48
C PRO A 65 -17.20 -22.13 16.66
N ASP A 66 -17.12 -22.06 15.33
CA ASP A 66 -18.32 -21.88 14.47
C ASP A 66 -18.26 -22.58 13.10
N VAL A 67 -19.37 -23.25 12.77
CA VAL A 67 -19.67 -23.93 11.50
C VAL A 67 -19.98 -22.94 10.38
N ASN A 68 -20.32 -21.69 10.72
CA ASN A 68 -20.68 -20.62 9.78
C ASN A 68 -19.52 -19.64 9.50
N LEU A 69 -18.29 -19.99 9.91
CA LEU A 69 -17.09 -19.17 9.73
C LEU A 69 -16.85 -18.79 8.26
N LYS A 70 -17.08 -19.73 7.33
CA LYS A 70 -16.87 -19.52 5.90
C LYS A 70 -17.68 -18.34 5.37
N ASN A 71 -18.99 -18.32 5.63
CA ASN A 71 -19.88 -17.25 5.18
C ASN A 71 -19.51 -15.90 5.84
N ALA A 72 -19.13 -15.93 7.12
CA ALA A 72 -18.72 -14.72 7.84
C ALA A 72 -17.41 -14.12 7.29
N LEU A 73 -16.46 -14.96 6.86
CA LEU A 73 -15.22 -14.53 6.22
C LEU A 73 -15.45 -14.05 4.79
N GLU A 74 -16.35 -14.68 4.03
CA GLU A 74 -16.73 -14.27 2.69
C GLU A 74 -17.34 -12.86 2.69
N VAL A 75 -18.30 -12.59 3.59
CA VAL A 75 -18.88 -11.25 3.75
C VAL A 75 -17.80 -10.23 4.14
N THR A 76 -16.85 -10.60 5.00
CA THR A 76 -15.74 -9.70 5.34
C THR A 76 -14.86 -9.41 4.13
N LEU A 77 -14.54 -10.42 3.31
CA LEU A 77 -13.73 -10.27 2.10
C LEU A 77 -14.42 -9.38 1.06
N GLU A 78 -15.73 -9.51 0.88
CA GLU A 78 -16.50 -8.61 0.01
C GLU A 78 -16.37 -7.14 0.44
N LEU A 79 -16.52 -6.86 1.73
CA LEU A 79 -16.38 -5.50 2.26
C LEU A 79 -14.96 -4.95 2.06
N GLU A 80 -13.94 -5.79 2.16
CA GLU A 80 -12.55 -5.41 1.87
C GLU A 80 -12.33 -5.10 0.41
N ASN A 81 -12.87 -5.91 -0.51
CA ASN A 81 -12.78 -5.64 -1.94
C ASN A 81 -13.43 -4.29 -2.28
N PHE A 82 -14.60 -3.97 -1.71
CA PHE A 82 -15.20 -2.64 -1.87
C PHE A 82 -14.34 -1.52 -1.29
N ALA A 83 -13.73 -1.75 -0.11
CA ALA A 83 -12.83 -0.80 0.50
C ALA A 83 -11.57 -0.55 -0.37
N GLU A 84 -11.05 -1.58 -1.03
CA GLU A 84 -9.87 -1.47 -1.90
C GLU A 84 -10.19 -0.64 -3.14
N VAL A 85 -11.34 -0.90 -3.77
CA VAL A 85 -11.80 -0.09 -4.91
C VAL A 85 -11.91 1.39 -4.52
N MET A 86 -12.48 1.70 -3.35
CA MET A 86 -12.55 3.08 -2.87
C MET A 86 -11.17 3.69 -2.60
N LYS A 87 -10.25 2.93 -2.02
CA LYS A 87 -8.88 3.35 -1.76
C LYS A 87 -8.17 3.75 -3.05
N VAL A 88 -8.24 2.91 -4.08
CA VAL A 88 -7.68 3.19 -5.41
C VAL A 88 -8.30 4.46 -6.00
N SER A 89 -9.63 4.59 -5.97
CA SER A 89 -10.30 5.81 -6.48
C SER A 89 -9.85 7.08 -5.77
N LEU A 90 -9.70 7.04 -4.44
CA LEU A 90 -9.21 8.18 -3.66
C LEU A 90 -7.75 8.53 -4.01
N PHE A 91 -6.88 7.53 -4.22
CA PHE A 91 -5.51 7.77 -4.68
C PHE A 91 -5.46 8.38 -6.07
N VAL A 92 -6.32 7.95 -6.99
CA VAL A 92 -6.42 8.53 -8.33
C VAL A 92 -6.87 9.99 -8.29
N PHE A 93 -7.73 10.38 -7.34
CA PHE A 93 -8.05 11.79 -7.15
C PHE A 93 -6.88 12.57 -6.55
N LEU A 94 -6.26 12.06 -5.48
CA LEU A 94 -5.15 12.72 -4.80
C LEU A 94 -3.94 12.95 -5.72
N SER A 95 -3.61 11.99 -6.58
CA SER A 95 -2.49 12.12 -7.50
C SER A 95 -2.69 13.26 -8.50
N LYS A 96 -3.91 13.59 -8.89
CA LYS A 96 -4.19 14.75 -9.77
C LYS A 96 -3.81 16.07 -9.11
N PHE A 97 -4.02 16.20 -7.80
CA PHE A 97 -3.68 17.41 -7.04
C PHE A 97 -2.18 17.51 -6.72
N GLU A 98 -1.48 16.38 -6.54
CA GLU A 98 -0.02 16.39 -6.39
C GLU A 98 0.69 16.91 -7.66
N ASN A 99 0.18 16.54 -8.84
CA ASN A 99 0.73 16.98 -10.13
C ASN A 99 0.50 18.48 -10.43
N GLU A 100 -0.52 19.11 -9.85
CA GLU A 100 -0.70 20.57 -9.92
C GLU A 100 0.25 21.33 -9.00
N SER A 101 0.76 20.64 -7.97
CA SER A 101 1.73 21.15 -7.00
C SER A 101 3.17 20.72 -7.31
N GLU A 102 3.48 20.34 -8.55
CA GLU A 102 4.86 20.40 -9.04
C GLU A 102 5.31 21.87 -9.15
N THR A 103 5.43 22.53 -7.99
CA THR A 103 6.65 23.30 -7.74
C THR A 103 7.77 22.35 -8.08
N VAL A 104 8.35 22.57 -9.25
CA VAL A 104 9.57 21.98 -9.77
C VAL A 104 10.47 21.61 -8.59
N CYS A 105 10.36 20.37 -8.12
CA CYS A 105 11.33 19.79 -7.22
C CYS A 105 12.50 19.49 -8.14
N THR A 106 13.29 20.54 -8.40
CA THR A 106 14.66 20.42 -8.85
C THR A 106 15.44 19.77 -7.72
N VAL A 107 15.12 18.50 -7.43
CA VAL A 107 16.17 17.59 -7.00
C VAL A 107 17.17 17.72 -8.13
N PRO A 108 18.38 18.27 -7.89
CA PRO A 108 19.38 18.29 -8.93
C PRO A 108 19.45 16.84 -9.41
N LYS A 109 19.25 16.59 -10.71
CA LYS A 109 19.55 15.29 -11.29
C LYS A 109 21.00 15.03 -10.93
N ALA A 110 21.21 14.31 -9.83
CA ALA A 110 22.54 13.97 -9.39
C ALA A 110 23.08 13.15 -10.55
N ASN A 111 24.11 13.67 -11.21
CA ASN A 111 24.83 12.94 -12.24
C ASN A 111 25.61 11.83 -11.53
N ILE A 112 24.87 10.85 -10.99
CA ILE A 112 25.44 9.68 -10.35
C ILE A 112 25.92 8.80 -11.48
N LYS A 113 27.22 8.78 -11.67
CA LYS A 113 27.86 7.88 -12.63
C LYS A 113 27.88 6.50 -12.01
N ILE A 114 27.18 5.56 -12.65
CA ILE A 114 27.28 4.14 -12.33
C ILE A 114 28.71 3.71 -12.72
N PRO A 115 29.50 3.16 -11.80
CA PRO A 115 30.82 2.65 -12.13
C PRO A 115 30.70 1.44 -13.06
N ASP A 116 31.55 1.39 -14.08
CA ASP A 116 31.62 0.27 -15.01
C ASP A 116 32.31 -0.92 -14.33
N LEU A 117 31.50 -1.85 -13.83
CA LEU A 117 31.94 -2.95 -12.97
C LEU A 117 31.23 -4.25 -13.39
N PRO A 118 31.93 -5.39 -13.49
CA PRO A 118 31.31 -6.65 -13.85
C PRO A 118 30.39 -7.13 -12.72
N LEU A 119 29.08 -7.01 -12.93
CA LEU A 119 28.09 -7.54 -11.99
C LEU A 119 28.02 -9.06 -12.06
N PRO A 120 27.92 -9.77 -10.92
CA PRO A 120 27.73 -11.21 -10.90
C PRO A 120 26.45 -11.62 -11.63
N THR A 121 26.54 -12.60 -12.51
CA THR A 121 25.37 -13.19 -13.15
C THR A 121 24.79 -14.30 -12.27
N PHE A 122 23.48 -14.32 -12.07
CA PHE A 122 22.80 -15.35 -11.28
C PHE A 122 21.76 -16.08 -12.13
N SER A 123 21.87 -17.40 -12.23
CA SER A 123 20.91 -18.19 -13.01
C SER A 123 19.66 -18.59 -12.22
N GLY A 124 19.53 -18.16 -10.97
CA GLY A 124 18.41 -18.55 -10.09
C GLY A 124 18.58 -19.89 -9.37
N LYS A 125 19.71 -20.60 -9.57
CA LYS A 125 19.95 -21.90 -8.91
C LYS A 125 20.44 -21.72 -7.49
N PHE A 126 19.83 -22.45 -6.55
CA PHE A 126 20.20 -22.37 -5.13
C PHE A 126 21.67 -22.72 -4.87
N GLN A 127 22.25 -23.67 -5.61
CA GLN A 127 23.65 -24.06 -5.49
C GLN A 127 24.61 -22.89 -5.79
N GLU A 128 24.18 -21.94 -6.63
CA GLU A 128 24.97 -20.76 -7.01
C GLU A 128 24.83 -19.62 -5.99
N PHE A 129 23.92 -19.71 -5.02
CA PHE A 129 23.62 -18.61 -4.10
C PHE A 129 24.83 -18.21 -3.25
N GLN A 130 25.60 -19.18 -2.73
CA GLN A 130 26.79 -18.88 -1.92
C GLN A 130 27.89 -18.22 -2.77
N LEU A 131 28.05 -18.67 -4.02
CA LEU A 131 29.00 -18.08 -4.96
C LEU A 131 28.59 -16.65 -5.32
N LEU A 132 27.33 -16.43 -5.67
CA LEU A 132 26.75 -15.12 -5.93
C LEU A 132 26.98 -14.18 -4.74
N LYS A 133 26.64 -14.62 -3.53
CA LYS A 133 26.79 -13.80 -2.31
C LYS A 133 28.25 -13.39 -2.09
N SER A 134 29.19 -14.32 -2.28
CA SER A 134 30.61 -14.01 -2.14
C SER A 134 31.09 -13.02 -3.21
N GLN A 135 30.66 -13.18 -4.46
CA GLN A 135 31.02 -12.29 -5.56
C GLN A 135 30.42 -10.90 -5.35
N PHE A 136 29.14 -10.81 -4.99
CA PHE A 136 28.46 -9.55 -4.68
C PHE A 136 29.15 -8.79 -3.55
N MET A 137 29.50 -9.48 -2.45
CA MET A 137 30.19 -8.84 -1.33
C MET A 137 31.58 -8.35 -1.71
N ASN A 138 32.31 -9.03 -2.58
CA ASN A 138 33.63 -8.57 -3.02
C ASN A 138 33.54 -7.40 -4.01
N VAL A 139 32.56 -7.42 -4.90
CA VAL A 139 32.39 -6.44 -5.99
C VAL A 139 31.73 -5.15 -5.49
N ILE A 140 30.74 -5.26 -4.60
CA ILE A 140 29.92 -4.13 -4.12
C ILE A 140 30.14 -3.88 -2.63
N GLY A 141 29.82 -4.86 -1.77
CA GLY A 141 29.73 -4.65 -0.32
C GLY A 141 31.02 -4.16 0.33
N ASN A 142 32.11 -4.92 0.14
CA ASN A 142 33.44 -4.69 0.70
C ASN A 142 34.32 -3.83 -0.20
N ASN A 143 33.80 -3.38 -1.34
CA ASN A 143 34.58 -2.58 -2.28
C ASN A 143 34.76 -1.16 -1.71
N SER A 144 36.01 -0.79 -1.43
CA SER A 144 36.37 0.54 -0.91
C SER A 144 36.43 1.61 -2.00
N SER A 145 36.37 1.24 -3.28
CA SER A 145 36.32 2.19 -4.39
C SER A 145 34.91 2.72 -4.67
N LEU A 146 33.89 2.13 -4.05
CA LEU A 146 32.49 2.55 -4.18
C LEU A 146 32.08 3.32 -2.92
N ASP A 147 31.46 4.47 -3.12
CA ASP A 147 30.80 5.18 -2.03
C ASP A 147 29.46 4.51 -1.65
N GLU A 148 28.88 4.90 -0.52
CA GLU A 148 27.62 4.33 -0.03
C GLU A 148 26.46 4.52 -1.01
N THR A 149 26.43 5.62 -1.75
CA THR A 149 25.36 5.89 -2.73
C THR A 149 25.51 4.95 -3.91
N GLN A 150 26.73 4.73 -4.41
CA GLN A 150 27.03 3.79 -5.47
C GLN A 150 26.72 2.34 -5.07
N LYS A 151 26.99 1.97 -3.81
CA LYS A 151 26.62 0.64 -3.29
C LYS A 151 25.12 0.42 -3.19
N LEU A 152 24.32 1.47 -2.99
CA LEU A 152 22.87 1.38 -2.89
C LEU A 152 22.17 1.25 -4.25
N ILE A 153 22.80 1.73 -5.32
CA ILE A 153 22.22 1.72 -6.68
C ILE A 153 22.67 0.54 -7.54
N LEU A 154 23.70 -0.21 -7.11
CA LEU A 154 24.22 -1.44 -7.74
C LEU A 154 23.59 -2.68 -7.11
#